data_AF-A0A7W6ZQJ8-F1
#
_entry.id   AF-A0A7W6ZQJ8-F1
#
_cell.length_a   1.000
_cell.length_b   1.000
_cell.length_c   1.000
_cell.angle_alpha   90.00
_cell.angle_beta   90.00
_cell.angle_gamma   90.00
#
_symmetry.space_group_name_H-M   'P 1'
#
loop_
_entity.id
_entity.type
_entity.pdbx_description
1 polymer ?
#
loop_
_entity_poly.entity_id
_entity_poly.type
_entity_poly.pdbx_seq_one_letter_code
_entity_poly.pdbx_strand_id
1 'polypeptide(L)'
;MTMITRPSPITPTVDFDRDGVQHGHLRLPWSRDDSAWGSIMIPICVIKNGDGPTALLTGANHGDEYEGPVALFDLARTLKAEEIKGRVIIVPAMNYPAFQAGTRTSPIDKGNLNRSFPGRPDGSVTEKIADYFTRYLLPLADIVLDFHSGGRTLDFLPYAAAHALSDKRQEKACFDLVAAFSAPYSMRMIEIDAVGMYDTTAEEMGKVFVTTELSGGGTISARTASIAKRGVLNILKQAGIVAGAPETQATQWLDMPSNDCFVFAEADGLFEPVKDIGDVVAAGEIIARVHPIGRTGSVSFEYRAALDGVLAARHFPGLIKTGDCLAVVATLTDGT
;
A
#
# COMPACT_ATOMS: atom_id res chain seq x y z
N MET A 1 7.49 -36.54 -1.17
CA MET A 1 6.41 -36.23 -2.13
C MET A 1 6.48 -34.73 -2.40
N THR A 2 7.00 -34.33 -3.56
CA THR A 2 6.85 -32.95 -4.06
C THR A 2 5.36 -32.72 -4.27
N MET A 3 4.73 -31.87 -3.45
CA MET A 3 3.34 -31.48 -3.68
C MET A 3 3.27 -30.78 -5.04
N ILE A 4 2.64 -31.42 -6.02
CA ILE A 4 2.29 -30.76 -7.28
C ILE A 4 1.25 -29.70 -6.93
N THR A 5 1.66 -28.44 -6.90
CA THR A 5 0.75 -27.33 -6.62
C THR A 5 -0.19 -27.15 -7.82
N ARG A 6 -1.49 -27.05 -7.53
CA ARG A 6 -2.50 -26.84 -8.56
C ARG A 6 -2.21 -25.54 -9.35
N PRO A 7 -2.39 -25.51 -10.68
CA PRO A 7 -2.31 -24.25 -11.43
C PRO A 7 -3.34 -23.23 -10.92
N SER A 8 -2.99 -21.94 -10.96
CA SER A 8 -3.96 -20.90 -10.64
C SER A 8 -5.15 -20.96 -11.63
N PRO A 9 -6.40 -20.74 -11.16
CA PRO A 9 -7.55 -20.65 -12.05
C PRO A 9 -7.61 -19.31 -12.81
N ILE A 10 -6.76 -18.34 -12.46
CA ILE A 10 -6.71 -17.04 -13.12
C ILE A 10 -6.11 -17.20 -14.51
N THR A 11 -6.79 -16.66 -15.51
CA THR A 11 -6.29 -16.58 -16.89
C THR A 11 -6.14 -15.11 -17.29
N PRO A 12 -4.93 -14.63 -17.61
CA PRO A 12 -4.74 -13.27 -18.13
C PRO A 12 -5.30 -13.17 -19.56
N THR A 13 -5.87 -12.02 -19.92
CA THR A 13 -6.24 -11.70 -21.30
C THR A 13 -5.18 -10.85 -22.02
N VAL A 14 -4.00 -10.72 -21.41
CA VAL A 14 -2.82 -10.03 -21.93
C VAL A 14 -1.68 -11.04 -22.07
N ASP A 15 -0.73 -10.73 -22.95
CA ASP A 15 0.52 -11.48 -23.10
C ASP A 15 1.64 -10.68 -22.42
N PHE A 16 2.27 -11.23 -21.38
CA PHE A 16 3.28 -10.49 -20.62
C PHE A 16 4.58 -10.24 -21.40
N ASP A 17 4.84 -10.98 -22.47
CA ASP A 17 6.10 -10.93 -23.22
C ASP A 17 5.98 -10.20 -24.55
N ARG A 18 4.76 -9.88 -24.99
CA ARG A 18 4.51 -9.13 -26.22
C ARG A 18 4.80 -7.62 -26.04
N ASP A 19 5.65 -7.09 -26.90
CA ASP A 19 5.92 -5.64 -27.00
C ASP A 19 4.67 -4.83 -27.37
N GLY A 20 4.65 -3.57 -26.95
CA GLY A 20 3.53 -2.64 -27.12
C GLY A 20 2.75 -2.41 -25.82
N VAL A 21 1.60 -1.75 -25.96
CA VAL A 21 0.65 -1.47 -24.86
C VAL A 21 -0.52 -2.43 -24.95
N GLN A 22 -0.87 -3.07 -23.84
CA GLN A 22 -1.98 -4.01 -23.75
C GLN A 22 -2.87 -3.66 -22.57
N HIS A 23 -4.17 -3.57 -22.81
CA HIS A 23 -5.18 -3.43 -21.76
C HIS A 23 -6.05 -4.69 -21.74
N GLY A 24 -6.25 -5.24 -20.55
CA GLY A 24 -7.02 -6.46 -20.39
C GLY A 24 -7.38 -6.72 -18.94
N HIS A 25 -7.57 -8.00 -18.63
CA HIS A 25 -7.99 -8.43 -17.31
C HIS A 25 -7.25 -9.70 -16.89
N LEU A 26 -7.09 -9.88 -15.58
CA LEU A 26 -6.91 -11.19 -14.97
C LEU A 26 -8.31 -11.75 -14.72
N ARG A 27 -8.72 -12.75 -15.51
CA ARG A 27 -10.03 -13.40 -15.38
C ARG A 27 -9.96 -14.48 -14.30
N LEU A 28 -10.61 -14.25 -13.17
CA LEU A 28 -10.77 -15.21 -12.08
C LEU A 28 -12.17 -15.84 -12.12
N PRO A 29 -12.30 -17.15 -12.43
CA PRO A 29 -13.60 -17.83 -12.36
C PRO A 29 -14.24 -17.72 -10.97
N TRP A 30 -15.50 -17.31 -10.92
CA TRP A 30 -16.27 -17.13 -9.69
C TRP A 30 -17.74 -17.50 -9.92
N SER A 31 -18.09 -18.72 -9.52
CA SER A 31 -19.45 -19.25 -9.54
C SER A 31 -20.19 -18.83 -8.27
N ARG A 32 -21.42 -18.32 -8.41
CA ARG A 32 -22.28 -17.85 -7.33
C ARG A 32 -23.74 -17.81 -7.80
N ASP A 33 -24.65 -17.59 -6.87
CA ASP A 33 -26.11 -17.65 -7.11
C ASP A 33 -26.59 -16.77 -8.26
N ASP A 34 -26.05 -15.55 -8.39
CA ASP A 34 -26.45 -14.62 -9.45
C ASP A 34 -25.76 -14.87 -10.81
N SER A 35 -24.74 -15.74 -10.88
CA SER A 35 -24.24 -16.29 -12.14
C SER A 35 -23.31 -17.50 -11.95
N ALA A 36 -23.79 -18.64 -12.43
CA ALA A 36 -23.13 -19.93 -12.29
C ALA A 36 -21.76 -20.00 -13.01
N TRP A 37 -21.57 -19.25 -14.11
CA TRP A 37 -20.34 -19.26 -14.92
C TRP A 37 -19.73 -17.87 -15.11
N GLY A 38 -19.80 -16.99 -14.10
CA GLY A 38 -19.13 -15.71 -14.21
C GLY A 38 -17.70 -15.71 -13.68
N SER A 39 -17.13 -14.51 -13.67
CA SER A 39 -15.73 -14.29 -13.32
C SER A 39 -15.58 -12.88 -12.75
N ILE A 40 -14.57 -12.72 -11.90
CA ILE A 40 -14.05 -11.41 -11.52
C ILE A 40 -13.03 -11.01 -12.59
N MET A 41 -13.19 -9.82 -13.13
CA MET A 41 -12.36 -9.28 -14.22
C MET A 41 -11.45 -8.19 -13.67
N ILE A 42 -10.31 -8.57 -13.10
CA ILE A 42 -9.39 -7.63 -12.43
C ILE A 42 -8.62 -6.86 -13.52
N PRO A 43 -8.73 -5.52 -13.62
CA PRO A 43 -8.07 -4.75 -14.68
C PRO A 43 -6.54 -4.83 -14.61
N ILE A 44 -5.89 -5.03 -15.76
CA ILE A 44 -4.43 -5.04 -15.88
C ILE A 44 -4.00 -4.34 -17.17
N CYS A 45 -2.87 -3.63 -17.10
CA CYS A 45 -2.16 -3.12 -18.25
C CYS A 45 -0.74 -3.66 -18.28
N VAL A 46 -0.26 -4.07 -19.45
CA VAL A 46 1.14 -4.45 -19.67
C VAL A 46 1.70 -3.57 -20.77
N ILE A 47 2.80 -2.91 -20.48
CA ILE A 47 3.56 -2.12 -21.43
C ILE A 47 4.95 -2.74 -21.48
N LYS A 48 5.40 -3.18 -22.65
CA LYS A 48 6.73 -3.74 -22.84
C LYS A 48 7.36 -3.15 -24.09
N ASN A 49 8.65 -2.82 -24.01
CA ASN A 49 9.43 -2.41 -25.17
C ASN A 49 10.92 -2.69 -24.93
N GLY A 50 11.53 -3.50 -25.78
CA GLY A 50 12.95 -3.84 -25.69
C GLY A 50 13.36 -4.55 -24.39
N ASP A 51 14.65 -4.44 -24.06
CA ASP A 51 15.27 -5.04 -22.89
C ASP A 51 15.41 -4.05 -21.74
N GLY A 52 15.17 -4.51 -20.51
CA GLY A 52 15.24 -3.69 -19.30
C GLY A 52 14.50 -4.37 -18.14
N PRO A 53 14.50 -3.74 -16.95
CA PRO A 53 13.86 -4.31 -15.78
C PRO A 53 12.32 -4.33 -15.92
N THR A 54 11.68 -5.16 -15.11
CA THR A 54 10.21 -5.21 -14.97
C THR A 54 9.77 -4.56 -13.67
N ALA A 55 8.91 -3.54 -13.76
CA ALA A 55 8.18 -3.01 -12.60
C ALA A 55 6.77 -3.61 -12.52
N LEU A 56 6.38 -4.07 -11.33
CA LEU A 56 5.01 -4.44 -10.98
C LEU A 56 4.43 -3.36 -10.07
N LEU A 57 3.37 -2.71 -10.54
CA LEU A 57 2.75 -1.56 -9.88
C LEU A 57 1.33 -1.93 -9.46
N THR A 58 1.05 -1.89 -8.16
CA THR A 58 -0.23 -2.31 -7.58
C THR A 58 -0.86 -1.18 -6.77
N GLY A 59 -2.19 -1.11 -6.84
CA GLY A 59 -3.00 -0.20 -6.05
C GLY A 59 -4.29 -0.89 -5.60
N ALA A 60 -4.97 -0.29 -4.63
CA ALA A 60 -6.11 -0.89 -3.93
C ALA A 60 -5.88 -2.37 -3.56
N ASN A 61 -4.76 -2.64 -2.90
CA ASN A 61 -4.61 -3.85 -2.08
C ASN A 61 -5.77 -3.90 -1.06
N HIS A 62 -6.10 -2.75 -0.48
CA HIS A 62 -7.37 -2.48 0.18
C HIS A 62 -8.28 -1.59 -0.68
N GLY A 63 -9.58 -1.86 -0.67
CA GLY A 63 -10.51 -1.24 -1.61
C GLY A 63 -10.92 0.20 -1.35
N ASP A 64 -10.55 0.75 -0.20
CA ASP A 64 -10.88 2.10 0.25
C ASP A 64 -9.68 3.06 0.27
N GLU A 65 -8.64 2.75 -0.51
CA GLU A 65 -7.39 3.51 -0.65
C GLU A 65 -7.20 3.93 -2.11
N TYR A 66 -7.16 5.23 -2.41
CA TYR A 66 -7.52 5.74 -3.75
C TYR A 66 -6.39 6.41 -4.53
N GLU A 67 -5.34 6.88 -3.86
CA GLU A 67 -4.20 7.57 -4.46
C GLU A 67 -3.48 6.70 -5.50
N GLY A 68 -3.18 5.46 -5.13
CA GLY A 68 -2.59 4.45 -6.00
C GLY A 68 -3.44 4.17 -7.24
N PRO A 69 -4.71 3.73 -7.08
CA PRO A 69 -5.61 3.53 -8.21
C PRO A 69 -5.67 4.71 -9.17
N VAL A 70 -5.80 5.95 -8.66
CA VAL A 70 -5.85 7.15 -9.51
C VAL A 70 -4.55 7.35 -10.29
N ALA A 71 -3.39 7.16 -9.65
CA ALA A 71 -2.11 7.26 -10.33
C ALA A 71 -1.92 6.16 -11.39
N LEU A 72 -2.30 4.92 -11.06
CA LEU A 72 -2.09 3.76 -11.93
C LEU A 72 -3.06 3.71 -13.11
N PHE A 73 -4.33 4.10 -12.94
CA PHE A 73 -5.25 4.26 -14.07
C PHE A 73 -4.79 5.37 -15.02
N ASP A 74 -4.25 6.46 -14.49
CA ASP A 74 -3.71 7.56 -15.31
C ASP A 74 -2.44 7.13 -16.06
N LEU A 75 -1.52 6.45 -15.38
CA LEU A 75 -0.29 5.93 -15.97
C LEU A 75 -0.60 4.91 -17.06
N ALA A 76 -1.49 3.94 -16.80
CA ALA A 76 -1.89 2.95 -17.79
C ALA A 76 -2.49 3.60 -19.06
N ARG A 77 -3.22 4.71 -18.92
CA ARG A 77 -3.81 5.43 -20.05
C ARG A 77 -2.79 6.25 -20.85
N THR A 78 -1.70 6.71 -20.21
CA THR A 78 -0.83 7.76 -20.76
C THR A 78 0.56 7.30 -21.16
N LEU A 79 1.12 6.30 -20.48
CA LEU A 79 2.46 5.79 -20.74
C LEU A 79 2.48 5.00 -22.06
N LYS A 80 3.41 5.35 -22.96
CA LYS A 80 3.54 4.71 -24.27
C LYS A 80 4.70 3.73 -24.29
N ALA A 81 4.63 2.74 -25.17
CA ALA A 81 5.66 1.71 -25.28
C ALA A 81 7.02 2.30 -25.69
N GLU A 82 7.02 3.28 -26.59
CA GLU A 82 8.25 3.96 -27.04
C GLU A 82 8.95 4.79 -25.95
N GLU A 83 8.30 5.05 -24.82
CA GLU A 83 8.85 5.82 -23.69
C GLU A 83 9.58 4.93 -22.68
N ILE A 84 9.48 3.60 -22.82
CA ILE A 84 10.08 2.65 -21.87
C ILE A 84 11.15 1.74 -22.51
N LYS A 85 12.02 1.21 -21.65
CA LYS A 85 12.90 0.07 -21.90
C LYS A 85 12.71 -0.98 -20.81
N GLY A 86 12.30 -2.19 -21.19
CA GLY A 86 11.89 -3.23 -20.25
C GLY A 86 10.37 -3.38 -20.21
N ARG A 87 9.79 -3.52 -19.02
CA ARG A 87 8.36 -3.84 -18.86
C ARG A 87 7.74 -3.15 -17.64
N VAL A 88 6.50 -2.70 -17.80
CA VAL A 88 5.66 -2.18 -16.71
C VAL A 88 4.36 -2.98 -16.69
N ILE A 89 4.10 -3.64 -15.57
CA ILE A 89 2.86 -4.37 -15.30
C ILE A 89 2.06 -3.56 -14.28
N ILE A 90 0.88 -3.10 -14.66
CA ILE A 90 0.06 -2.18 -13.87
C ILE A 90 -1.25 -2.87 -13.49
N VAL A 91 -1.49 -3.04 -12.19
CA VAL A 91 -2.77 -3.52 -11.66
C VAL A 91 -3.33 -2.43 -10.73
N PRO A 92 -4.14 -1.48 -11.26
CA PRO A 92 -4.60 -0.32 -10.48
C PRO A 92 -5.48 -0.68 -9.28
N ALA A 93 -6.17 -1.82 -9.35
CA ALA A 93 -7.07 -2.30 -8.30
C ALA A 93 -6.89 -3.81 -8.09
N MET A 94 -6.01 -4.15 -7.15
CA MET A 94 -5.52 -5.50 -6.90
C MET A 94 -6.57 -6.36 -6.20
N ASN A 95 -7.12 -5.91 -5.08
CA ASN A 95 -8.30 -6.50 -4.47
C ASN A 95 -9.56 -5.93 -5.10
N TYR A 96 -9.78 -6.25 -6.37
CA TYR A 96 -10.82 -5.64 -7.19
C TYR A 96 -12.23 -5.71 -6.57
N PRO A 97 -12.68 -6.83 -5.96
CA PRO A 97 -13.97 -6.86 -5.26
C PRO A 97 -14.06 -5.87 -4.09
N ALA A 98 -12.98 -5.70 -3.33
CA ALA A 98 -12.91 -4.72 -2.24
C ALA A 98 -12.97 -3.28 -2.80
N PHE A 99 -12.21 -3.01 -3.86
CA PHE A 99 -12.21 -1.72 -4.56
C PHE A 99 -13.60 -1.34 -5.08
N GLN A 100 -14.30 -2.26 -5.72
CA GLN A 100 -15.68 -2.04 -6.19
C GLN A 100 -16.65 -1.73 -5.04
N ALA A 101 -16.39 -2.25 -3.84
CA ALA A 101 -17.22 -2.02 -2.66
C ALA A 101 -16.81 -0.79 -1.84
N GLY A 102 -15.65 -0.18 -2.10
CA GLY A 102 -15.10 0.90 -1.27
C GLY A 102 -14.87 0.45 0.19
N THR A 103 -14.39 -0.78 0.36
CA THR A 103 -14.12 -1.39 1.67
C THR A 103 -12.70 -1.93 1.74
N ARG A 104 -12.09 -1.89 2.93
CA ARG A 104 -10.76 -2.45 3.15
C ARG A 104 -10.63 -3.90 2.70
N THR A 105 -11.62 -4.72 3.02
CA THR A 105 -11.64 -6.16 2.71
C THR A 105 -12.67 -6.51 1.64
N SER A 106 -12.47 -7.64 0.97
CA SER A 106 -13.38 -8.14 -0.05
C SER A 106 -14.79 -8.41 0.53
N PRO A 107 -15.89 -7.98 -0.11
CA PRO A 107 -17.23 -8.28 0.36
C PRO A 107 -17.60 -9.76 0.20
N ILE A 108 -16.89 -10.50 -0.67
CA ILE A 108 -17.18 -11.89 -1.04
C ILE A 108 -16.82 -12.86 0.10
N ASP A 109 -15.64 -12.65 0.69
CA ASP A 109 -15.03 -13.58 1.66
C ASP A 109 -14.46 -12.87 2.90
N LYS A 110 -14.62 -11.54 3.00
CA LYS A 110 -14.02 -10.68 4.03
C LYS A 110 -12.49 -10.74 4.07
N GLY A 111 -11.87 -11.25 3.01
CA GLY A 111 -10.42 -11.37 2.92
C GLY A 111 -9.75 -10.01 2.91
N ASN A 112 -8.81 -9.84 3.86
CA ASN A 112 -7.77 -8.81 3.77
C ASN A 112 -6.65 -9.38 2.88
N LEU A 113 -6.49 -8.82 1.68
CA LEU A 113 -5.51 -9.32 0.71
C LEU A 113 -4.09 -9.21 1.26
N ASN A 114 -3.76 -8.11 1.95
CA ASN A 114 -2.45 -7.93 2.58
C ASN A 114 -2.21 -8.80 3.83
N ARG A 115 -3.08 -9.78 4.10
CA ARG A 115 -2.88 -10.84 5.11
C ARG A 115 -3.16 -12.24 4.53
N SER A 116 -3.22 -12.34 3.21
CA SER A 116 -3.58 -13.57 2.48
C SER A 116 -2.42 -14.18 1.70
N PHE A 117 -1.20 -13.61 1.75
CA PHE A 117 -0.03 -14.14 1.05
C PHE A 117 0.60 -15.32 1.79
N PRO A 118 1.20 -16.31 1.10
CA PRO A 118 1.37 -16.43 -0.36
C PRO A 118 0.10 -16.88 -1.11
N GLY A 119 -1.02 -17.07 -0.41
CA GLY A 119 -2.28 -17.51 -0.99
C GLY A 119 -2.29 -18.99 -1.39
N ARG A 120 -3.39 -19.41 -2.02
CA ARG A 120 -3.52 -20.75 -2.60
C ARG A 120 -4.52 -20.78 -3.76
N PRO A 121 -4.28 -21.60 -4.80
CA PRO A 121 -5.08 -21.62 -6.04
C PRO A 121 -6.48 -22.21 -5.87
N ASP A 122 -6.74 -22.91 -4.76
CA ASP A 122 -8.01 -23.55 -4.43
C ASP A 122 -8.71 -22.93 -3.22
N GLY A 123 -8.24 -21.77 -2.75
CA GLY A 123 -8.79 -21.05 -1.60
C GLY A 123 -10.02 -20.20 -1.95
N SER A 124 -10.27 -19.25 -1.06
CA SER A 124 -11.21 -18.13 -1.26
C SER A 124 -10.82 -17.27 -2.49
N VAL A 125 -11.67 -16.30 -2.84
CA VAL A 125 -11.38 -15.40 -3.97
C VAL A 125 -10.11 -14.61 -3.68
N THR A 126 -9.98 -14.07 -2.47
CA THR A 126 -8.82 -13.28 -2.04
C THR A 126 -7.54 -14.13 -2.03
N GLU A 127 -7.58 -15.36 -1.50
CA GLU A 127 -6.42 -16.27 -1.51
C GLU A 127 -5.96 -16.65 -2.94
N LYS A 128 -6.90 -16.77 -3.90
CA LYS A 128 -6.57 -17.04 -5.31
C LYS A 128 -5.90 -15.85 -5.99
N ILE A 129 -6.26 -14.62 -5.60
CA ILE A 129 -5.58 -13.41 -6.06
C ILE A 129 -4.15 -13.39 -5.50
N ALA A 130 -3.99 -13.56 -4.18
CA ALA A 130 -2.67 -13.63 -3.54
C ALA A 130 -1.76 -14.69 -4.16
N ASP A 131 -2.31 -15.88 -4.43
CA ASP A 131 -1.60 -16.98 -5.12
C ASP A 131 -1.09 -16.59 -6.51
N TYR A 132 -1.94 -15.94 -7.31
CA TYR A 132 -1.57 -15.56 -8.67
C TYR A 132 -0.47 -14.51 -8.67
N PHE A 133 -0.58 -13.50 -7.79
CA PHE A 133 0.48 -12.52 -7.63
C PHE A 133 1.79 -13.17 -7.19
N THR A 134 1.73 -14.09 -6.22
CA THR A 134 2.92 -14.78 -5.69
C THR A 134 3.62 -15.63 -6.74
N ARG A 135 2.88 -16.48 -7.45
CA ARG A 135 3.49 -17.49 -8.34
C ARG A 135 3.62 -17.06 -9.79
N TYR A 136 2.94 -16.00 -10.23
CA TYR A 136 2.90 -15.62 -11.65
C TYR A 136 3.32 -14.17 -11.90
N LEU A 137 3.02 -13.20 -11.03
CA LEU A 137 3.41 -11.80 -11.27
C LEU A 137 4.72 -11.40 -10.58
N LEU A 138 4.89 -11.72 -9.29
CA LEU A 138 6.13 -11.44 -8.56
C LEU A 138 7.38 -12.06 -9.22
N PRO A 139 7.36 -13.29 -9.77
CA PRO A 139 8.52 -13.85 -10.46
C PRO A 139 8.93 -13.04 -11.70
N LEU A 140 8.00 -12.31 -12.33
CA LEU A 140 8.27 -11.49 -13.51
C LEU A 140 8.89 -10.14 -13.17
N ALA A 141 8.77 -9.68 -11.92
CA ALA A 141 9.15 -8.34 -11.49
C ALA A 141 10.59 -8.30 -10.95
N ASP A 142 11.25 -7.16 -11.12
CA ASP A 142 12.49 -6.79 -10.42
C ASP A 142 12.20 -5.79 -9.31
N ILE A 143 11.23 -4.89 -9.57
CA ILE A 143 10.79 -3.83 -8.68
C ILE A 143 9.27 -3.95 -8.47
N VAL A 144 8.83 -3.74 -7.24
CA VAL A 144 7.43 -3.75 -6.84
C VAL A 144 7.12 -2.45 -6.12
N LEU A 145 6.07 -1.75 -6.57
CA LEU A 145 5.48 -0.62 -5.87
C LEU A 145 4.03 -0.98 -5.53
N ASP A 146 3.72 -1.09 -4.24
CA ASP A 146 2.35 -1.27 -3.77
C ASP A 146 1.86 -0.01 -3.07
N PHE A 147 0.83 0.62 -3.61
CA PHE A 147 0.26 1.82 -3.01
C PHE A 147 -0.71 1.49 -1.89
N HIS A 148 -0.47 2.04 -0.71
CA HIS A 148 -1.42 2.08 0.41
C HIS A 148 -1.76 3.52 0.83
N SER A 149 -2.81 3.61 1.63
CA SER A 149 -3.28 4.79 2.36
C SER A 149 -4.04 4.30 3.61
N GLY A 150 -4.46 5.19 4.51
CA GLY A 150 -5.10 4.79 5.77
C GLY A 150 -6.51 4.20 5.65
N GLY A 151 -7.04 4.06 4.44
CA GLY A 151 -8.42 3.63 4.21
C GLY A 151 -9.41 4.50 4.96
N ARG A 152 -10.58 3.97 5.31
CA ARG A 152 -11.63 4.75 6.02
C ARG A 152 -11.34 5.01 7.50
N THR A 153 -10.37 4.33 8.09
CA THR A 153 -10.18 4.28 9.55
C THR A 153 -8.97 5.07 10.03
N LEU A 154 -7.99 5.33 9.17
CA LEU A 154 -6.77 6.06 9.51
C LEU A 154 -6.56 7.22 8.55
N ASP A 155 -5.68 8.13 8.92
CA ASP A 155 -5.11 9.18 8.07
C ASP A 155 -3.63 9.33 8.41
N PHE A 156 -2.81 9.66 7.40
CA PHE A 156 -1.35 9.62 7.47
C PHE A 156 -0.72 10.88 6.87
N LEU A 157 0.46 11.25 7.37
CA LEU A 157 1.38 12.06 6.60
C LEU A 157 1.70 11.35 5.28
N PRO A 158 1.75 12.04 4.14
CA PRO A 158 2.05 11.41 2.87
C PRO A 158 3.53 11.00 2.80
N TYR A 159 3.81 9.70 2.92
CA TYR A 159 5.14 9.13 2.83
C TYR A 159 5.25 7.96 1.85
N ALA A 160 6.47 7.76 1.35
CA ALA A 160 6.92 6.50 0.78
C ALA A 160 7.80 5.78 1.82
N ALA A 161 7.79 4.45 1.79
CA ALA A 161 8.47 3.66 2.81
C ALA A 161 9.08 2.37 2.25
N ALA A 162 10.05 1.86 3.01
CA ALA A 162 10.64 0.55 2.86
C ALA A 162 11.01 -0.02 4.23
N HIS A 163 11.11 -1.34 4.31
CA HIS A 163 11.50 -2.04 5.52
C HIS A 163 13.02 -2.06 5.73
N ALA A 164 13.42 -2.16 6.99
CA ALA A 164 14.76 -2.62 7.32
C ALA A 164 14.90 -4.11 6.97
N LEU A 165 15.87 -4.46 6.14
CA LEU A 165 16.12 -5.83 5.67
C LEU A 165 17.46 -6.37 6.14
N SER A 166 17.57 -7.69 6.19
CA SER A 166 18.82 -8.39 6.50
C SER A 166 19.83 -8.32 5.36
N ASP A 167 19.39 -8.42 4.09
CA ASP A 167 20.22 -8.13 2.93
C ASP A 167 20.35 -6.61 2.74
N LYS A 168 21.51 -6.07 3.12
CA LYS A 168 21.80 -4.64 3.05
C LYS A 168 21.94 -4.08 1.63
N ARG A 169 22.14 -4.92 0.62
CA ARG A 169 22.12 -4.47 -0.78
C ARG A 169 20.67 -4.28 -1.26
N GLN A 170 19.79 -5.22 -0.92
CA GLN A 170 18.37 -5.09 -1.20
C GLN A 170 17.77 -3.91 -0.43
N GLU A 171 18.07 -3.80 0.87
CA GLU A 171 17.66 -2.67 1.72
C GLU A 171 18.02 -1.33 1.07
N LYS A 172 19.30 -1.17 0.68
CA LYS A 172 19.76 0.06 0.03
C LYS A 172 18.99 0.34 -1.26
N ALA A 173 18.76 -0.67 -2.09
CA ALA A 173 18.00 -0.50 -3.34
C ALA A 173 16.55 -0.05 -3.07
N CYS A 174 15.90 -0.57 -2.02
CA CYS A 174 14.56 -0.13 -1.62
C CYS A 174 14.57 1.34 -1.19
N PHE A 175 15.50 1.74 -0.31
CA PHE A 175 15.60 3.13 0.14
C PHE A 175 16.01 4.12 -0.96
N ASP A 176 16.83 3.70 -1.93
CA ASP A 176 17.13 4.51 -3.12
C ASP A 176 15.85 4.80 -3.93
N LEU A 177 14.92 3.85 -4.02
CA LEU A 177 13.62 4.05 -4.67
C LEU A 177 12.63 4.86 -3.82
N VAL A 178 12.62 4.69 -2.49
CA VAL A 178 11.85 5.57 -1.58
C VAL A 178 12.26 7.02 -1.75
N ALA A 179 13.56 7.30 -1.76
CA ALA A 179 14.10 8.64 -1.99
C ALA A 179 13.68 9.19 -3.37
N ALA A 180 13.72 8.34 -4.41
CA ALA A 180 13.31 8.72 -5.75
C ALA A 180 11.81 9.02 -5.86
N PHE A 181 10.94 8.24 -5.19
CA PHE A 181 9.50 8.51 -5.14
C PHE A 181 9.21 9.93 -4.66
N SER A 182 10.02 10.42 -3.71
CA SER A 182 10.07 11.82 -3.31
C SER A 182 8.69 12.33 -2.84
N ALA A 183 8.09 11.58 -1.91
CA ALA A 183 6.96 12.06 -1.13
C ALA A 183 7.43 13.14 -0.13
N PRO A 184 6.52 13.99 0.39
CA PRO A 184 6.89 15.00 1.40
C PRO A 184 7.59 14.42 2.64
N TYR A 185 7.32 13.16 2.95
CA TYR A 185 7.98 12.40 3.99
C TYR A 185 8.51 11.08 3.43
N SER A 186 9.56 10.54 4.03
CA SER A 186 10.10 9.20 3.73
C SER A 186 10.21 8.44 5.03
N MET A 187 9.78 7.18 5.07
CA MET A 187 9.74 6.41 6.31
C MET A 187 10.55 5.14 6.21
N ARG A 188 11.41 4.93 7.22
CA ARG A 188 11.94 3.60 7.54
C ARG A 188 10.94 2.91 8.46
N MET A 189 10.32 1.84 7.97
CA MET A 189 9.31 1.11 8.74
C MET A 189 9.91 -0.10 9.44
N ILE A 190 9.41 -0.37 10.64
CA ILE A 190 9.50 -1.67 11.30
C ILE A 190 8.09 -2.26 11.23
N GLU A 191 7.97 -3.43 10.63
CA GLU A 191 6.70 -4.15 10.58
C GLU A 191 6.59 -5.06 11.81
N ILE A 192 5.51 -4.88 12.58
CA ILE A 192 5.26 -5.62 13.82
C ILE A 192 4.50 -6.93 13.52
N ASP A 193 3.75 -6.98 12.42
CA ASP A 193 2.94 -8.14 11.99
C ASP A 193 3.16 -8.48 10.50
N ALA A 194 4.38 -8.93 10.18
CA ALA A 194 4.81 -9.20 8.81
C ALA A 194 4.21 -10.47 8.18
N VAL A 195 3.50 -11.30 8.95
CA VAL A 195 3.03 -12.61 8.49
C VAL A 195 1.87 -12.44 7.51
N GLY A 196 2.05 -12.99 6.30
CA GLY A 196 1.02 -13.00 5.26
C GLY A 196 0.88 -11.70 4.46
N MET A 197 1.84 -10.79 4.58
CA MET A 197 1.92 -9.54 3.82
C MET A 197 2.46 -9.75 2.42
N TYR A 198 2.00 -8.88 1.51
CA TYR A 198 2.52 -8.81 0.15
C TYR A 198 4.00 -8.41 0.13
N ASP A 199 4.33 -7.43 0.97
CA ASP A 199 5.64 -6.82 1.16
C ASP A 199 6.68 -7.89 1.49
N THR A 200 6.46 -8.64 2.57
CA THR A 200 7.31 -9.76 3.01
C THR A 200 7.50 -10.78 1.89
N THR A 201 6.42 -11.12 1.17
CA THR A 201 6.48 -12.10 0.08
C THR A 201 7.36 -11.62 -1.08
N ALA A 202 7.27 -10.33 -1.44
CA ALA A 202 8.11 -9.74 -2.47
C ALA A 202 9.58 -9.63 -2.01
N GLU A 203 9.81 -9.19 -0.78
CA GLU A 203 11.14 -9.02 -0.21
C GLU A 203 11.88 -10.36 -0.04
N GLU A 204 11.21 -11.41 0.45
CA GLU A 204 11.76 -12.76 0.55
C GLU A 204 12.11 -13.38 -0.81
N MET A 205 11.44 -12.93 -1.88
CA MET A 205 11.77 -13.28 -3.27
C MET A 205 12.92 -12.43 -3.85
N GLY A 206 13.56 -11.59 -3.03
CA GLY A 206 14.69 -10.74 -3.40
C GLY A 206 14.32 -9.53 -4.26
N LYS A 207 13.03 -9.14 -4.27
CA LYS A 207 12.55 -8.00 -5.08
C LYS A 207 12.82 -6.69 -4.37
N VAL A 208 13.05 -5.62 -5.14
CA VAL A 208 13.09 -4.27 -4.57
C VAL A 208 11.65 -3.82 -4.35
N PHE A 209 11.24 -3.67 -3.10
CA PHE A 209 9.87 -3.33 -2.72
C PHE A 209 9.79 -1.93 -2.14
N VAL A 210 8.80 -1.15 -2.58
CA VAL A 210 8.44 0.16 -2.03
C VAL A 210 6.95 0.18 -1.76
N THR A 211 6.56 0.74 -0.63
CA THR A 211 5.16 1.00 -0.28
C THR A 211 4.93 2.48 0.01
N THR A 212 3.68 2.87 0.21
CA THR A 212 3.30 4.25 0.52
C THR A 212 2.18 4.30 1.53
N GLU A 213 2.09 5.39 2.29
CA GLU A 213 0.86 5.84 2.94
C GLU A 213 0.65 7.30 2.52
N LEU A 214 -0.37 7.60 1.71
CA LEU A 214 -0.47 8.90 1.03
C LEU A 214 -1.58 9.82 1.54
N SER A 215 -2.48 9.31 2.39
CA SER A 215 -3.58 10.01 3.06
C SER A 215 -4.36 8.97 3.87
N GLY A 216 -5.58 9.27 4.32
CA GLY A 216 -6.63 8.29 4.52
C GLY A 216 -8.03 8.87 4.55
N GLY A 217 -8.90 8.36 5.41
CA GLY A 217 -10.32 8.71 5.51
C GLY A 217 -11.23 8.17 4.40
N GLY A 218 -10.73 7.28 3.54
CA GLY A 218 -11.48 6.77 2.40
C GLY A 218 -11.81 7.86 1.38
N THR A 219 -10.89 8.81 1.20
CA THR A 219 -11.00 9.92 0.25
C THR A 219 -9.67 10.13 -0.45
N ILE A 220 -9.61 11.13 -1.34
CA ILE A 220 -8.40 11.57 -2.05
C ILE A 220 -8.47 13.08 -2.27
N SER A 221 -7.30 13.72 -2.35
CA SER A 221 -7.18 15.13 -2.73
C SER A 221 -6.37 15.30 -4.02
N ALA A 222 -6.48 16.47 -4.67
CA ALA A 222 -5.63 16.79 -5.82
C ALA A 222 -4.13 16.74 -5.47
N ARG A 223 -3.78 17.12 -4.23
CA ARG A 223 -2.40 17.06 -3.73
C ARG A 223 -1.90 15.62 -3.63
N THR A 224 -2.65 14.74 -2.97
CA THR A 224 -2.23 13.35 -2.72
C THR A 224 -2.22 12.53 -4.02
N ALA A 225 -3.17 12.78 -4.93
CA ALA A 225 -3.13 12.25 -6.29
C ALA A 225 -1.88 12.70 -7.07
N SER A 226 -1.48 13.98 -6.95
CA SER A 226 -0.27 14.49 -7.61
C SER A 226 1.01 13.87 -7.06
N ILE A 227 1.07 13.62 -5.75
CA ILE A 227 2.20 12.92 -5.12
C ILE A 227 2.33 11.51 -5.69
N ALA A 228 1.23 10.74 -5.72
CA ALA A 228 1.21 9.38 -6.24
C ALA A 228 1.65 9.30 -7.71
N LYS A 229 1.11 10.19 -8.56
CA LYS A 229 1.43 10.25 -10.01
C LYS A 229 2.90 10.58 -10.27
N ARG A 230 3.45 11.57 -9.57
CA ARG A 230 4.87 11.91 -9.69
C ARG A 230 5.74 10.76 -9.18
N GLY A 231 5.40 10.22 -8.00
CA GLY A 231 6.21 9.21 -7.33
C GLY A 231 6.36 7.92 -8.13
N VAL A 232 5.28 7.41 -8.74
CA VAL A 232 5.38 6.22 -9.60
C VAL A 232 6.25 6.47 -10.83
N LEU A 233 6.11 7.63 -11.47
CA LEU A 233 6.94 7.98 -12.63
C LEU A 233 8.41 8.13 -12.24
N ASN A 234 8.68 8.71 -11.06
CA ASN A 234 10.03 8.83 -10.54
C ASN A 234 10.67 7.47 -10.26
N ILE A 235 9.94 6.51 -9.68
CA ILE A 235 10.43 5.14 -9.49
C ILE A 235 10.79 4.52 -10.84
N LEU A 236 9.93 4.64 -11.86
CA LEU A 236 10.22 4.11 -13.19
C LEU A 236 11.45 4.76 -13.84
N LYS A 237 11.68 6.06 -13.60
CA LYS A 237 12.89 6.76 -14.06
C LYS A 237 14.14 6.31 -13.31
N GLN A 238 14.07 6.21 -11.99
CA GLN A 238 15.18 5.74 -11.15
C GLN A 238 15.57 4.29 -11.49
N ALA A 239 14.59 3.46 -11.83
CA ALA A 239 14.78 2.10 -12.30
C ALA A 239 15.39 1.99 -13.72
N GLY A 240 15.50 3.11 -14.44
CA GLY A 240 15.93 3.13 -15.83
C GLY A 240 14.90 2.57 -16.83
N ILE A 241 13.65 2.37 -16.41
CA ILE A 241 12.56 1.91 -17.28
C ILE A 241 12.09 3.07 -18.15
N VAL A 242 11.86 4.24 -17.56
CA VAL A 242 11.50 5.47 -18.28
C VAL A 242 12.72 6.38 -18.36
N ALA A 243 12.91 7.05 -19.50
CA ALA A 243 14.03 7.96 -19.67
C ALA A 243 13.90 9.24 -18.81
N GLY A 244 15.05 9.82 -18.44
CA GLY A 244 15.14 11.06 -17.67
C GLY A 244 15.40 10.85 -16.19
N ALA A 245 15.55 11.95 -15.46
CA ALA A 245 15.79 11.91 -14.02
C ALA A 245 14.48 12.05 -13.21
N PRO A 246 14.41 11.46 -12.00
CA PRO A 246 13.32 11.73 -11.06
C PRO A 246 13.14 13.23 -10.81
N GLU A 247 11.88 13.67 -10.72
CA GLU A 247 11.55 15.02 -10.27
C GLU A 247 11.57 15.04 -8.74
N THR A 248 12.68 15.49 -8.16
CA THR A 248 12.89 15.46 -6.71
C THR A 248 12.33 16.69 -6.00
N GLN A 249 11.78 16.45 -4.82
CA GLN A 249 11.35 17.44 -3.83
C GLN A 249 12.02 17.13 -2.48
N ALA A 250 12.08 18.13 -1.61
CA ALA A 250 12.54 17.92 -0.24
C ALA A 250 11.63 16.91 0.47
N THR A 251 12.24 15.97 1.20
CA THR A 251 11.55 14.95 1.97
C THR A 251 12.08 14.96 3.39
N GLN A 252 11.20 14.90 4.38
CA GLN A 252 11.58 14.73 5.78
C GLN A 252 11.61 13.23 6.09
N TRP A 253 12.76 12.73 6.55
CA TRP A 253 12.87 11.34 6.95
C TRP A 253 12.27 11.12 8.34
N LEU A 254 11.54 10.02 8.45
CA LEU A 254 10.86 9.55 9.64
C LEU A 254 11.38 8.15 9.98
N ASP A 255 11.51 7.87 11.28
CA ASP A 255 11.85 6.55 11.79
C ASP A 255 10.83 6.10 12.85
N MET A 256 10.71 4.79 13.00
CA MET A 256 9.84 4.13 13.98
C MET A 256 10.68 3.26 14.91
N PRO A 257 11.37 3.85 15.91
CA PRO A 257 12.43 3.16 16.64
C PRO A 257 11.94 2.05 17.60
N SER A 258 10.66 2.07 17.98
CA SER A 258 10.08 1.09 18.90
C SER A 258 8.56 1.04 18.82
N ASN A 259 7.94 0.09 19.53
CA ASN A 259 6.49 0.01 19.68
C ASN A 259 5.89 1.22 20.42
N ASP A 260 6.70 2.06 21.06
CA ASP A 260 6.24 3.29 21.72
C ASP A 260 5.71 4.33 20.70
N CYS A 261 5.95 4.10 19.40
CA CYS A 261 5.35 4.90 18.34
C CYS A 261 3.82 4.80 18.31
N PHE A 262 3.24 3.71 18.81
CA PHE A 262 1.81 3.43 18.69
C PHE A 262 1.07 3.77 19.96
N VAL A 263 0.01 4.55 19.84
CA VAL A 263 -0.94 4.82 20.91
C VAL A 263 -2.24 4.10 20.58
N PHE A 264 -2.65 3.17 21.43
CA PHE A 264 -3.90 2.43 21.27
C PHE A 264 -4.97 2.94 22.22
N ALA A 265 -6.22 2.93 21.77
CA ALA A 265 -7.35 3.29 22.60
C ALA A 265 -7.63 2.19 23.65
N GLU A 266 -7.76 2.56 24.92
CA GLU A 266 -8.13 1.69 26.03
C GLU A 266 -9.63 1.81 26.37
N ALA A 267 -10.37 2.65 25.64
CA ALA A 267 -11.80 2.87 25.82
C ALA A 267 -12.51 3.19 24.50
N ASP A 268 -13.77 2.77 24.39
CA ASP A 268 -14.68 3.19 23.32
C ASP A 268 -15.18 4.62 23.57
N GLY A 269 -15.38 5.41 22.52
CA GLY A 269 -16.03 6.70 22.66
C GLY A 269 -15.90 7.64 21.48
N LEU A 270 -16.22 8.90 21.74
CA LEU A 270 -16.02 10.01 20.80
C LEU A 270 -14.55 10.44 20.89
N PHE A 271 -13.84 10.30 19.77
CA PHE A 271 -12.45 10.71 19.61
C PHE A 271 -12.35 12.22 19.39
N GLU A 272 -11.59 12.89 20.26
CA GLU A 272 -11.24 14.31 20.16
C GLU A 272 -9.71 14.42 19.98
N PRO A 273 -9.22 14.72 18.76
CA PRO A 273 -7.81 15.01 18.58
C PRO A 273 -7.45 16.35 19.26
N VAL A 274 -6.31 16.38 19.96
CA VAL A 274 -5.71 17.59 20.55
C VAL A 274 -4.55 18.11 19.69
N LYS A 275 -4.05 17.25 18.78
CA LYS A 275 -3.00 17.52 17.80
C LYS A 275 -3.46 17.09 16.42
N ASP A 276 -3.01 17.80 15.40
CA ASP A 276 -3.23 17.43 14.01
C ASP A 276 -2.02 16.66 13.44
N ILE A 277 -2.26 15.87 12.40
CA ILE A 277 -1.19 15.17 11.68
C ILE A 277 -0.14 16.20 11.24
N GLY A 278 1.14 15.92 11.52
CA GLY A 278 2.27 16.81 11.23
C GLY A 278 2.69 17.72 12.38
N ASP A 279 1.91 17.80 13.46
CA ASP A 279 2.32 18.52 14.66
C ASP A 279 3.47 17.80 15.37
N VAL A 280 4.44 18.58 15.85
CA VAL A 280 5.49 18.10 16.76
C VAL A 280 4.90 17.90 18.15
N VAL A 281 5.25 16.79 18.79
CA VAL A 281 4.78 16.40 20.12
C VAL A 281 5.94 16.00 21.02
N ALA A 282 5.81 16.30 22.31
CA ALA A 282 6.76 15.86 23.34
C ALA A 282 6.27 14.62 24.08
N ALA A 283 7.19 13.80 24.58
CA ALA A 283 6.87 12.68 25.45
C ALA A 283 6.05 13.13 26.66
N GLY A 284 4.94 12.45 26.91
CA GLY A 284 3.97 12.79 27.96
C GLY A 284 2.96 13.88 27.59
N GLU A 285 3.07 14.52 26.42
CA GLU A 285 2.08 15.50 25.93
C GLU A 285 0.77 14.81 25.56
N ILE A 286 -0.37 15.44 25.89
CA ILE A 286 -1.70 14.95 25.51
C ILE A 286 -1.89 15.19 24.01
N ILE A 287 -2.18 14.12 23.27
CA ILE A 287 -2.40 14.15 21.81
C ILE A 287 -3.86 13.94 21.43
N ALA A 288 -4.63 13.31 22.31
CA ALA A 288 -6.06 13.09 22.10
C ALA A 288 -6.80 12.85 23.41
N ARG A 289 -8.12 12.98 23.33
CA ARG A 289 -9.07 12.54 24.35
C ARG A 289 -10.11 11.62 23.77
N VAL A 290 -10.61 10.69 24.58
CA VAL A 290 -11.78 9.87 24.24
C VAL A 290 -12.88 10.13 25.26
N HIS A 291 -14.01 10.64 24.78
CA HIS A 291 -15.16 10.96 25.60
C HIS A 291 -16.11 9.77 25.67
N PRO A 292 -16.45 9.28 26.88
CA PRO A 292 -17.51 8.29 27.04
C PRO A 292 -18.85 8.82 26.52
N ILE A 293 -19.47 8.10 25.58
CA ILE A 293 -20.72 8.54 24.93
C ILE A 293 -22.00 8.03 25.62
N GLY A 294 -21.86 7.17 26.63
CA GLY A 294 -23.01 6.57 27.32
C GLY A 294 -23.83 7.55 28.17
N ARG A 295 -23.24 8.68 28.59
CA ARG A 295 -23.91 9.78 29.31
C ARG A 295 -23.05 11.04 29.30
N THR A 296 -23.69 12.21 29.42
CA THR A 296 -23.00 13.50 29.58
C THR A 296 -22.36 13.64 30.96
N GLY A 297 -21.37 14.53 31.10
CA GLY A 297 -20.69 14.84 32.37
C GLY A 297 -19.63 13.81 32.82
N SER A 298 -19.34 12.79 32.01
CA SER A 298 -18.24 11.86 32.28
C SER A 298 -16.90 12.52 31.96
N VAL A 299 -15.86 12.19 32.73
CA VAL A 299 -14.49 12.63 32.44
C VAL A 299 -13.96 11.85 31.24
N SER A 300 -13.28 12.54 30.32
CA SER A 300 -12.62 11.93 29.16
C SER A 300 -11.34 11.20 29.54
N PHE A 301 -11.00 10.14 28.80
CA PHE A 301 -9.69 9.50 28.87
C PHE A 301 -8.67 10.31 28.08
N GLU A 302 -7.53 10.64 28.69
CA GLU A 302 -6.44 11.36 28.04
C GLU A 302 -5.38 10.39 27.51
N TYR A 303 -4.99 10.56 26.26
CA TYR A 303 -3.94 9.78 25.61
C TYR A 303 -2.72 10.65 25.35
N ARG A 304 -1.54 10.11 25.67
CA ARG A 304 -0.27 10.84 25.66
C ARG A 304 0.72 10.20 24.70
N ALA A 305 1.57 11.02 24.08
CA ALA A 305 2.70 10.51 23.31
C ALA A 305 3.71 9.84 24.25
N ALA A 306 4.24 8.68 23.86
CA ALA A 306 5.26 7.98 24.64
C ALA A 306 6.69 8.47 24.32
N LEU A 307 6.88 9.19 23.22
CA LEU A 307 8.17 9.69 22.74
C LEU A 307 8.04 11.07 22.08
N ASP A 308 9.16 11.78 21.98
CA ASP A 308 9.27 13.03 21.23
C ASP A 308 9.24 12.74 19.72
N GLY A 309 8.46 13.49 18.94
CA GLY A 309 8.37 13.25 17.52
C GLY A 309 7.33 14.09 16.80
N VAL A 310 6.78 13.54 15.73
CA VAL A 310 5.70 14.13 14.93
C VAL A 310 4.52 13.17 14.86
N LEU A 311 3.29 13.70 14.94
CA LEU A 311 2.09 12.90 14.74
C LEU A 311 2.00 12.48 13.26
N ALA A 312 2.43 11.25 12.97
CA ALA A 312 2.54 10.72 11.62
C ALA A 312 1.25 10.07 11.11
N ALA A 313 0.43 9.56 12.01
CA ALA A 313 -0.88 8.98 11.69
C ALA A 313 -1.88 9.19 12.83
N ARG A 314 -3.17 9.13 12.51
CA ARG A 314 -4.23 9.08 13.53
C ARG A 314 -5.45 8.28 13.08
N HIS A 315 -6.27 7.93 14.07
CA HIS A 315 -7.65 7.51 13.84
C HIS A 315 -8.44 8.60 13.10
N PHE A 316 -9.21 8.18 12.10
CA PHE A 316 -9.97 9.11 11.26
C PHE A 316 -11.44 9.28 11.68
N PRO A 317 -12.22 8.19 11.91
CA PRO A 317 -13.62 8.33 12.35
C PRO A 317 -13.77 9.08 13.66
N GLY A 318 -14.89 9.78 13.84
CA GLY A 318 -15.19 10.44 15.12
C GLY A 318 -15.44 9.46 16.27
N LEU A 319 -15.82 8.21 16.00
CA LEU A 319 -15.97 7.17 17.00
C LEU A 319 -14.80 6.21 16.95
N ILE A 320 -14.21 5.92 18.10
CA ILE A 320 -13.09 4.98 18.26
C ILE A 320 -13.50 3.83 19.18
N LYS A 321 -12.88 2.66 18.97
CA LYS A 321 -13.07 1.47 19.79
C LYS A 321 -11.80 1.14 20.56
N THR A 322 -11.99 0.46 21.67
CA THR A 322 -10.94 -0.15 22.47
C THR A 322 -10.12 -1.10 21.60
N GLY A 323 -8.81 -0.91 21.58
CA GLY A 323 -7.86 -1.64 20.74
C GLY A 323 -7.58 -1.00 19.38
N ASP A 324 -8.33 0.03 18.96
CA ASP A 324 -8.01 0.76 17.73
C ASP A 324 -6.70 1.56 17.90
N CYS A 325 -5.91 1.65 16.84
CA CYS A 325 -4.76 2.54 16.80
C CYS A 325 -5.25 4.00 16.76
N LEU A 326 -5.02 4.73 17.84
CA LEU A 326 -5.46 6.11 18.02
C LEU A 326 -4.51 7.08 17.30
N ALA A 327 -3.21 6.84 17.41
CA ALA A 327 -2.17 7.68 16.83
C ALA A 327 -0.87 6.90 16.61
N VAL A 328 -0.09 7.35 15.64
CA VAL A 328 1.31 6.97 15.45
C VAL A 328 2.18 8.20 15.55
N VAL A 329 3.16 8.18 16.45
CA VAL A 329 4.20 9.21 16.59
C VAL A 329 5.49 8.65 16.01
N ALA A 330 6.07 9.34 15.02
CA ALA A 330 7.34 8.98 14.41
C ALA A 330 8.44 9.96 14.83
N THR A 331 9.70 9.51 14.85
CA THR A 331 10.84 10.40 15.11
C THR A 331 11.31 11.06 13.82
N LEU A 332 11.72 12.32 13.92
CA LEU A 332 12.35 13.05 12.81
C LEU A 332 13.82 12.64 12.71
N THR A 333 14.30 12.36 11.50
CA THR A 333 15.71 12.03 11.23
C THR A 333 16.25 12.85 10.06
N ASP A 334 17.56 13.09 10.03
CA ASP A 334 18.23 13.84 8.95
C ASP A 334 18.46 13.01 7.67
N GLY A 335 17.87 11.81 7.60
CA GLY A 335 18.08 10.81 6.54
C GLY A 335 19.10 9.74 6.90
N THR A 336 19.02 8.59 6.22
CA THR A 336 19.96 7.46 6.34
C THR A 336 21.28 7.70 5.62
#